data_AF-A0A3N5LTQ8-F1
#
_entry.id   AF-A0A3N5LTQ8-F1
#
_cell.length_a   1.000
_cell.length_b   1.000
_cell.length_c   1.000
_cell.angle_alpha   90.00
_cell.angle_beta   90.00
_cell.angle_gamma   90.00
#
_symmetry.space_group_name_H-M   'P 1'
#
loop_
_entity.id
_entity.type
_entity.pdbx_description
1 polymer ?
#
loop_
_entity_poly.entity_id
_entity_poly.type
_entity_poly.pdbx_seq_one_letter_code
_entity_poly.pdbx_strand_id
1 'polypeptide(L)'
;MKTTSMLICLGLAAALLPAAEYPQAEIDNGQLRVKLYLPDAKNGYYRGTRYDWSGVISSLVYRGHEFYGPWFSRVDPKTSDFAFEGSEVLANPCSAMTGPAEEFQTNMRALGWDEAKPGGTFIKIGTGVLRKDNQNYDHNKIYEIVDPGKWTVKKSKDSVEFQHVLSDP
;
A
#
# COMPACT_ATOMS: atom_id res chain seq x y z
N MET A 1 -40.54 -52.74 -18.41
CA MET A 1 -39.28 -51.97 -18.50
C MET A 1 -39.51 -50.64 -17.80
N LYS A 2 -38.93 -50.43 -16.61
CA LYS A 2 -39.01 -49.16 -15.88
C LYS A 2 -37.67 -48.45 -16.06
N THR A 3 -37.69 -47.32 -16.76
CA THR A 3 -36.53 -46.47 -17.01
C THR A 3 -36.25 -45.62 -15.78
N THR A 4 -35.12 -45.90 -15.11
CA THR A 4 -34.62 -45.10 -13.98
C THR A 4 -33.84 -43.91 -14.54
N SER A 5 -34.40 -42.71 -14.46
CA SER A 5 -33.68 -41.47 -14.77
C SER A 5 -32.74 -41.13 -13.62
N MET A 6 -31.44 -41.21 -13.89
CA MET A 6 -30.37 -40.78 -12.99
C MET A 6 -30.20 -39.27 -13.14
N LEU A 7 -30.61 -38.49 -12.13
CA LEU A 7 -30.27 -37.06 -12.06
C LEU A 7 -28.77 -36.95 -11.72
N ILE A 8 -27.99 -36.39 -12.64
CA ILE A 8 -26.62 -35.96 -12.39
C ILE A 8 -26.70 -34.54 -11.82
N CYS A 9 -26.53 -34.40 -10.51
CA CYS A 9 -26.30 -33.10 -9.89
C CYS A 9 -24.88 -32.63 -10.21
N LEU A 10 -24.73 -31.75 -11.20
CA LEU A 10 -23.51 -30.95 -11.37
C LEU A 10 -23.43 -29.98 -10.18
N GLY A 11 -22.63 -30.31 -9.17
CA GLY A 11 -22.28 -29.39 -8.11
C GLY A 11 -21.43 -28.25 -8.67
N LEU A 12 -21.96 -27.03 -8.67
CA LEU A 12 -21.20 -25.81 -8.91
C LEU A 12 -20.24 -25.62 -7.72
N ALA A 13 -19.03 -26.14 -7.81
CA ALA A 13 -17.96 -25.76 -6.89
C ALA A 13 -17.56 -24.32 -7.23
N ALA A 14 -18.08 -23.36 -6.48
CA ALA A 14 -17.55 -21.99 -6.48
C ALA A 14 -16.11 -22.06 -5.96
N ALA A 15 -15.15 -22.01 -6.87
CA ALA A 15 -13.75 -21.85 -6.52
C ALA A 15 -13.61 -20.49 -5.82
N LEU A 16 -13.46 -20.50 -4.50
CA LEU A 16 -12.96 -19.36 -3.74
C LEU A 16 -11.56 -19.07 -4.28
N LEU A 17 -11.47 -18.13 -5.22
CA LEU A 17 -10.18 -17.59 -5.64
C LEU A 17 -9.57 -16.95 -4.39
N PRO A 18 -8.38 -17.38 -3.93
CA PRO A 18 -7.70 -16.66 -2.87
C PRO A 18 -7.56 -15.20 -3.30
N ALA A 19 -7.90 -14.28 -2.40
CA ALA A 19 -7.59 -12.87 -2.60
C ALA A 19 -6.11 -12.77 -2.97
N ALA A 20 -5.78 -12.05 -4.05
CA ALA A 20 -4.40 -11.92 -4.49
C ALA A 20 -3.58 -11.36 -3.32
N GLU A 21 -2.64 -12.16 -2.81
CA GLU A 21 -1.77 -11.71 -1.72
C GLU A 21 -0.87 -10.59 -2.25
N TYR A 22 -0.80 -9.49 -1.50
CA TYR A 22 0.16 -8.43 -1.79
C TYR A 22 1.59 -8.97 -1.71
N PRO A 23 2.53 -8.48 -2.54
CA PRO A 23 3.94 -8.79 -2.38
C PRO A 23 4.38 -8.55 -0.94
N GLN A 24 5.00 -9.54 -0.31
CA GLN A 24 5.33 -9.49 1.12
C GLN A 24 6.65 -10.19 1.45
N ALA A 25 7.17 -9.90 2.63
CA ALA A 25 8.29 -10.59 3.26
C ALA A 25 8.01 -10.79 4.76
N GLU A 26 8.72 -11.77 5.34
CA GLU A 26 8.74 -12.00 6.78
C GLU A 26 10.21 -12.02 7.23
N ILE A 27 10.50 -11.38 8.36
CA ILE A 27 11.79 -11.43 9.03
C ILE A 27 11.61 -11.90 10.47
N ASP A 28 12.55 -12.71 10.95
CA ASP A 28 12.50 -13.32 12.29
C ASP A 28 13.92 -13.48 12.85
N ASN A 29 14.15 -12.94 14.05
CA ASN A 29 15.42 -13.06 14.78
C ASN A 29 15.33 -13.90 16.07
N GLY A 30 14.23 -14.64 16.25
CA GLY A 30 13.93 -15.46 17.43
C GLY A 30 13.27 -14.71 18.59
N GLN A 31 13.26 -13.37 18.58
CA GLN A 31 12.57 -12.54 19.57
C GLN A 31 11.44 -11.72 18.96
N LEU A 32 11.70 -11.19 17.77
CA LEU A 32 10.81 -10.38 16.97
C LEU A 32 10.49 -11.12 15.68
N ARG A 33 9.21 -11.19 15.33
CA ARG A 33 8.74 -11.62 14.01
C ARG A 33 7.98 -10.49 13.36
N VAL A 34 8.34 -10.13 12.13
CA VAL A 34 7.76 -8.98 11.43
C VAL A 34 7.33 -9.40 10.04
N LYS A 35 6.11 -9.03 9.64
CA LYS A 35 5.62 -9.13 8.26
C LYS A 35 5.54 -7.75 7.64
N LEU A 36 6.03 -7.62 6.41
CA LEU A 36 6.05 -6.36 5.67
C LEU A 36 5.44 -6.58 4.28
N TYR A 37 4.64 -5.63 3.82
CA TYR A 37 4.28 -5.55 2.40
C TYR A 37 5.39 -4.84 1.63
N LEU A 38 5.72 -5.36 0.44
CA LEU A 38 6.79 -4.84 -0.39
C LEU A 38 6.25 -3.76 -1.36
N PRO A 39 7.07 -2.74 -1.69
CA PRO A 39 6.71 -1.73 -2.67
C PRO A 39 6.39 -2.35 -4.04
N ASP A 40 5.20 -2.07 -4.57
CA ASP A 40 4.81 -2.42 -5.94
C ASP A 40 3.71 -1.46 -6.41
N ALA A 41 3.97 -0.70 -7.47
CA ALA A 41 3.04 0.32 -7.98
C ALA A 41 1.71 -0.27 -8.48
N LYS A 42 1.69 -1.53 -8.91
CA LYS A 42 0.54 -2.18 -9.52
C LYS A 42 -0.20 -3.06 -8.51
N ASN A 43 0.53 -3.89 -7.79
CA ASN A 43 0.01 -4.97 -6.94
C ASN A 43 0.34 -4.77 -5.45
N GLY A 44 0.92 -3.63 -5.05
CA GLY A 44 1.27 -3.37 -3.65
C GLY A 44 0.04 -3.15 -2.77
N TYR A 45 0.21 -3.41 -1.47
CA TYR A 45 -0.83 -3.17 -0.45
C TYR A 45 -1.23 -1.69 -0.43
N TYR A 46 -0.24 -0.81 -0.26
CA TYR A 46 -0.43 0.62 -0.26
C TYR A 46 0.10 1.19 -1.59
N ARG A 47 -0.75 1.96 -2.26
CA ARG A 47 -0.46 2.63 -3.54
C ARG A 47 -0.80 4.13 -3.49
N GLY A 48 -1.00 4.66 -2.30
CA GLY A 48 -1.24 6.09 -2.09
C GLY A 48 0.02 6.92 -2.34
N THR A 49 -0.14 8.23 -2.50
CA THR A 49 0.95 9.14 -2.84
C THR A 49 1.44 10.00 -1.67
N ARG A 50 1.12 9.58 -0.44
CA ARG A 50 1.57 10.22 0.81
C ARG A 50 2.82 9.59 1.40
N TYR A 51 2.68 8.36 1.89
CA TYR A 51 3.71 7.67 2.64
C TYR A 51 4.70 6.89 1.77
N ASP A 52 5.91 6.68 2.30
CA ASP A 52 6.91 5.78 1.74
C ASP A 52 6.39 4.33 1.68
N TRP A 53 6.48 3.70 0.50
CA TRP A 53 5.99 2.35 0.25
C TRP A 53 6.82 1.24 0.91
N SER A 54 7.99 1.56 1.47
CA SER A 54 8.83 0.60 2.20
C SER A 54 8.50 0.46 3.70
N GLY A 55 7.64 1.33 4.23
CA GLY A 55 7.27 1.36 5.66
C GLY A 55 6.11 0.45 6.07
N VAL A 56 5.58 -0.37 5.17
CA VAL A 56 4.32 -1.09 5.39
C VAL A 56 4.49 -2.34 6.27
N ILE A 57 4.58 -2.15 7.58
CA ILE A 57 4.63 -3.26 8.54
C ILE A 57 3.22 -3.70 8.92
N SER A 58 2.82 -4.87 8.45
CA SER A 58 1.47 -5.42 8.66
C SER A 58 1.33 -6.23 9.95
N SER A 59 2.44 -6.77 10.46
CA SER A 59 2.48 -7.48 11.74
C SER A 59 3.84 -7.33 12.38
N LEU A 60 3.86 -7.12 13.70
CA LEU A 60 5.07 -7.16 14.52
C LEU A 60 4.71 -7.89 15.81
N VAL A 61 5.32 -9.06 16.00
CA VAL A 61 5.10 -9.91 17.16
C VAL A 61 6.35 -9.93 18.03
N TYR A 62 6.20 -9.53 19.29
CA TYR A 62 7.24 -9.59 20.31
C TYR A 62 6.68 -10.17 21.60
N ARG A 63 7.32 -11.24 22.12
CA ARG A 63 6.90 -11.95 23.35
C ARG A 63 5.40 -12.33 23.39
N GLY A 64 4.86 -12.74 22.24
CA GLY A 64 3.45 -13.13 22.11
C GLY A 64 2.46 -11.98 21.96
N HIS A 65 2.92 -10.72 21.96
CA HIS A 65 2.10 -9.55 21.69
C HIS A 65 2.22 -9.12 20.24
N GLU A 66 1.10 -8.84 19.59
CA GLU A 66 1.04 -8.27 18.24
C GLU A 66 0.77 -6.76 18.33
N PHE A 67 1.67 -5.96 17.75
CA PHE A 67 1.65 -4.49 17.86
C PHE A 67 1.02 -3.80 16.65
N TYR A 68 0.97 -4.47 15.50
CA TYR A 68 0.39 -3.95 14.27
C TYR A 68 -0.65 -4.93 13.72
N GLY A 69 -1.71 -4.38 13.15
CA GLY A 69 -2.77 -5.10 12.47
C GLY A 69 -3.58 -4.14 11.60
N PRO A 70 -4.45 -4.67 10.74
CA PRO A 70 -5.31 -3.84 9.90
C PRO A 70 -6.22 -2.97 10.78
N TRP A 71 -6.25 -1.67 10.51
CA TRP A 71 -7.05 -0.70 11.28
C TRP A 71 -8.29 -0.18 10.53
N PHE A 72 -8.39 -0.45 9.23
CA PHE A 72 -9.51 -0.06 8.39
C PHE A 72 -10.13 -1.27 7.66
N SER A 73 -11.40 -1.13 7.28
CA SER A 73 -12.20 -2.17 6.60
C SER A 73 -12.08 -2.09 5.09
N ARG A 74 -12.16 -0.88 4.52
CA ARG A 74 -12.03 -0.65 3.07
C ARG A 74 -11.47 0.74 2.74
N VAL A 75 -10.92 0.87 1.54
CA VAL A 75 -10.46 2.15 1.00
C VAL A 75 -11.63 2.88 0.33
N ASP A 76 -11.77 4.18 0.58
CA ASP A 76 -12.76 5.04 -0.07
C ASP A 76 -12.15 6.39 -0.48
N PRO A 77 -11.97 6.66 -1.79
CA PRO A 77 -11.40 7.92 -2.28
C PRO A 77 -12.21 9.18 -1.93
N LYS A 78 -13.47 9.05 -1.53
CA LYS A 78 -14.32 10.18 -1.12
C LYS A 78 -14.09 10.61 0.32
N THR A 79 -13.43 9.77 1.12
CA THR A 79 -13.13 10.06 2.51
C THR A 79 -11.94 11.01 2.59
N SER A 80 -11.98 12.02 3.47
CA SER A 80 -10.86 12.98 3.61
C SER A 80 -9.61 12.35 4.25
N ASP A 81 -9.80 11.57 5.31
CA ASP A 81 -8.73 10.88 6.03
C ASP A 81 -9.22 9.48 6.44
N PHE A 82 -10.13 9.42 7.41
CA PHE A 82 -10.93 8.24 7.70
C PHE A 82 -12.36 8.61 8.07
N ALA A 83 -13.27 7.64 7.99
CA ALA A 83 -14.67 7.79 8.39
C ALA A 83 -15.23 6.48 8.91
N PHE A 84 -16.32 6.54 9.67
CA PHE A 84 -17.08 5.36 10.08
C PHE A 84 -18.33 5.22 9.23
N GLU A 85 -18.58 4.04 8.70
CA GLU A 85 -19.84 3.66 8.06
C GLU A 85 -20.39 2.42 8.78
N GLY A 86 -21.32 2.65 9.71
CA GLY A 86 -21.74 1.60 10.64
C GLY A 86 -20.56 1.11 11.49
N SER A 87 -20.22 -0.17 11.39
CA SER A 87 -19.06 -0.77 12.06
C SER A 87 -17.78 -0.76 11.21
N GLU A 88 -17.85 -0.30 9.96
CA GLU A 88 -16.69 -0.25 9.08
C GLU A 88 -15.90 1.04 9.28
N VAL A 89 -14.58 0.93 9.19
CA VAL A 89 -13.68 2.08 9.10
C VAL A 89 -13.25 2.23 7.65
N LEU A 90 -13.58 3.36 7.05
CA LEU A 90 -13.19 3.74 5.70
C LEU A 90 -11.93 4.57 5.80
N ALA A 91 -10.93 4.29 4.97
CA ALA A 91 -9.71 5.10 4.89
C ALA A 91 -9.57 5.72 3.50
N ASN A 92 -9.15 6.99 3.45
CA ASN A 92 -8.67 7.62 2.23
C ASN A 92 -7.48 6.81 1.66
N PRO A 93 -7.32 6.68 0.34
CA PRO A 93 -6.16 6.01 -0.28
C PRO A 93 -4.78 6.46 0.25
N CYS A 94 -4.60 7.74 0.56
CA CYS A 94 -3.38 8.31 1.15
C CYS A 94 -3.27 8.11 2.67
N SER A 95 -4.35 7.69 3.34
CA SER A 95 -4.36 7.38 4.78
C SER A 95 -4.33 5.88 5.04
N ALA A 96 -4.75 5.04 4.08
CA ALA A 96 -4.88 3.58 4.16
C ALA A 96 -3.54 2.81 4.25
N MET A 97 -2.62 3.31 5.07
CA MET A 97 -1.33 2.73 5.37
C MET A 97 -1.38 1.95 6.68
N THR A 98 -0.54 0.93 6.84
CA THR A 98 -0.39 0.18 8.10
C THR A 98 1.07 0.14 8.54
N GLY A 99 1.28 0.06 9.85
CA GLY A 99 2.63 0.06 10.43
C GLY A 99 3.22 1.47 10.58
N PRO A 100 4.54 1.58 10.83
CA PRO A 100 5.24 2.85 10.92
C PRO A 100 5.37 3.47 9.53
N ALA A 101 4.41 4.33 9.19
CA ALA A 101 4.38 5.07 7.96
C ALA A 101 5.22 6.35 8.07
N GLU A 102 6.04 6.65 7.08
CA GLU A 102 6.83 7.88 7.04
C GLU A 102 6.53 8.72 5.81
N GLU A 103 6.64 10.04 5.96
CA GLU A 103 6.45 11.02 4.90
C GLU A 103 7.62 12.03 4.93
N PHE A 104 8.29 12.20 3.80
CA PHE A 104 9.38 13.17 3.67
C PHE A 104 8.86 14.47 3.05
N GLN A 105 9.16 15.59 3.71
CA GLN A 105 8.74 16.92 3.29
C GLN A 105 9.86 17.96 3.45
N THR A 106 9.85 18.96 2.58
CA THR A 106 10.64 20.18 2.67
C THR A 106 9.66 21.36 2.74
N ASN A 107 9.72 22.17 3.81
CA ASN A 107 8.81 23.30 4.01
C ASN A 107 7.32 22.92 3.87
N MET A 108 6.92 21.80 4.48
CA MET A 108 5.56 21.24 4.44
C MET A 108 5.09 20.80 3.04
N ARG A 109 6.01 20.58 2.09
CA ARG A 109 5.71 20.18 0.70
C ARG A 109 6.63 19.08 0.21
N ALA A 110 6.28 18.47 -0.91
CA ALA A 110 7.13 17.49 -1.59
C ALA A 110 8.35 18.16 -2.26
N LEU A 111 9.40 17.37 -2.51
CA LEU A 111 10.63 17.84 -3.14
C LEU A 111 10.35 18.32 -4.57
N GLY A 112 10.75 19.54 -4.91
CA GLY A 112 10.51 20.13 -6.24
C GLY A 112 9.11 20.74 -6.42
N TRP A 113 8.23 20.69 -5.40
CA TRP A 113 6.86 21.19 -5.56
C TRP A 113 6.82 22.69 -5.85
N ASP A 114 7.58 23.51 -5.12
CA ASP A 114 7.52 24.96 -5.23
C ASP A 114 8.15 25.45 -6.55
N GLU A 115 9.11 24.70 -7.09
CA GLU A 115 9.79 24.95 -8.35
C GLU A 115 8.95 24.51 -9.58
N ALA A 116 8.16 23.44 -9.43
CA ALA A 116 7.36 22.89 -10.52
C ALA A 116 6.23 23.84 -10.93
N LYS A 117 6.02 23.98 -12.24
CA LYS A 117 4.81 24.61 -12.79
C LYS A 117 3.64 23.64 -12.75
N PRO A 118 2.39 24.11 -12.74
CA PRO A 118 1.25 23.22 -12.93
C PRO A 118 1.38 22.42 -14.25
N GLY A 119 1.09 21.12 -14.20
CA GLY A 119 1.33 20.16 -15.27
C GLY A 119 2.76 19.59 -15.32
N GLY A 120 3.72 20.22 -14.65
CA GLY A 120 5.08 19.71 -14.44
C GLY A 120 5.13 18.59 -13.40
N THR A 121 6.34 18.18 -13.03
CA THR A 121 6.58 17.06 -12.12
C THR A 121 7.27 17.49 -10.83
N PHE A 122 7.15 16.66 -9.80
CA PHE A 122 7.83 16.80 -8.52
C PHE A 122 8.10 15.42 -7.91
N ILE A 123 9.05 15.32 -6.99
CA ILE A 123 9.43 14.05 -6.37
C ILE A 123 8.73 13.88 -5.01
N LYS A 124 8.10 12.72 -4.84
CA LYS A 124 7.70 12.20 -3.53
C LYS A 124 8.58 11.01 -3.17
N ILE A 125 9.51 11.23 -2.25
CA ILE A 125 10.46 10.22 -1.77
C ILE A 125 9.68 9.02 -1.22
N GLY A 126 10.04 7.81 -1.66
CA GLY A 126 9.34 6.58 -1.27
C GLY A 126 8.05 6.30 -2.06
N THR A 127 7.69 7.14 -3.03
CA THR A 127 6.52 6.94 -3.92
C THR A 127 6.91 7.01 -5.41
N GLY A 128 7.55 8.10 -5.84
CA GLY A 128 7.90 8.31 -7.26
C GLY A 128 7.90 9.78 -7.70
N VAL A 129 8.03 9.98 -9.01
CA VAL A 129 7.79 11.26 -9.70
C VAL A 129 6.30 11.42 -9.93
N LEU A 130 5.73 12.51 -9.43
CA LEU A 130 4.30 12.81 -9.44
C LEU A 130 4.01 14.04 -10.28
N ARG A 131 2.83 14.12 -10.89
CA ARG A 131 2.40 15.30 -11.65
C ARG A 131 1.77 16.36 -10.75
N LYS A 132 2.27 17.60 -10.83
CA LYS A 132 1.69 18.76 -10.17
C LYS A 132 0.42 19.22 -10.87
N ASP A 133 -0.62 19.49 -10.10
CA ASP A 133 -1.85 20.12 -10.58
C ASP A 133 -1.89 21.64 -10.27
N ASN A 134 -3.03 22.27 -10.53
CA ASN A 134 -3.21 23.71 -10.36
C ASN A 134 -3.64 24.11 -8.93
N GLN A 135 -3.68 23.19 -7.97
CA GLN A 135 -4.11 23.42 -6.59
C GLN A 135 -2.91 23.55 -5.65
N ASN A 136 -3.19 23.89 -4.38
CA ASN A 136 -2.18 23.85 -3.33
C ASN A 136 -1.70 22.41 -3.08
N TYR A 137 -0.50 22.27 -2.53
CA TYR A 137 0.00 20.97 -2.11
C TYR A 137 -0.94 20.37 -1.06
N ASP A 138 -1.35 19.13 -1.27
CA ASP A 138 -2.20 18.37 -0.38
C ASP A 138 -1.69 16.93 -0.29
N HIS A 139 -1.11 16.57 0.84
CA HIS A 139 -0.59 15.22 1.06
C HIS A 139 -1.68 14.13 1.14
N ASN A 140 -2.95 14.49 1.34
CA ASN A 140 -4.08 13.53 1.34
C ASN A 140 -4.67 13.33 -0.06
N LYS A 141 -4.12 14.01 -1.07
CA LYS A 141 -4.52 13.88 -2.45
C LYS A 141 -3.73 12.76 -3.14
N ILE A 142 -4.43 12.01 -3.99
CA ILE A 142 -3.81 11.10 -4.95
C ILE A 142 -3.37 11.90 -6.17
N TYR A 143 -2.06 11.97 -6.39
CA TYR A 143 -1.47 12.54 -7.59
C TYR A 143 -1.26 11.45 -8.67
N GLU A 144 -1.21 11.86 -9.94
CA GLU A 144 -0.77 10.97 -11.01
C GLU A 144 0.71 10.61 -10.79
N ILE A 145 1.00 9.30 -10.72
CA ILE A 145 2.37 8.79 -10.70
C ILE A 145 2.86 8.73 -12.15
N VAL A 146 3.82 9.57 -12.50
CA VAL A 146 4.44 9.61 -13.83
C VAL A 146 5.51 8.52 -13.96
N ASP A 147 6.32 8.36 -12.91
CA ASP A 147 7.32 7.30 -12.80
C ASP A 147 7.42 6.85 -11.33
N PRO A 148 7.09 5.57 -11.00
CA PRO A 148 7.26 5.06 -9.65
C PRO A 148 8.74 4.88 -9.25
N GLY A 149 9.68 5.06 -10.19
CA GLY A 149 11.10 4.78 -10.02
C GLY A 149 11.40 3.29 -10.02
N LYS A 150 12.66 2.97 -9.76
CA LYS A 150 13.14 1.59 -9.67
C LYS A 150 13.30 1.19 -8.21
N TRP A 151 12.52 0.20 -7.79
CA TRP A 151 12.69 -0.47 -6.51
C TRP A 151 13.57 -1.71 -6.65
N THR A 152 14.52 -1.87 -5.72
CA THR A 152 15.26 -3.12 -5.52
C THR A 152 15.07 -3.55 -4.08
N VAL A 153 14.68 -4.82 -3.88
CA VAL A 153 14.43 -5.41 -2.57
C VAL A 153 15.40 -6.56 -2.36
N LYS A 154 16.21 -6.50 -1.31
CA LYS A 154 17.05 -7.63 -0.87
C LYS A 154 16.53 -8.14 0.46
N LYS A 155 16.32 -9.45 0.54
CA LYS A 155 15.73 -10.11 1.71
C LYS A 155 16.77 -11.04 2.33
N SER A 156 16.84 -11.02 3.65
CA SER A 156 17.55 -12.02 4.45
C SER A 156 16.59 -12.61 5.49
N LYS A 157 17.09 -13.43 6.41
CA LYS A 157 16.27 -14.03 7.47
C LYS A 157 15.73 -12.98 8.45
N ASP A 158 16.54 -11.97 8.78
CA ASP A 158 16.27 -11.00 9.85
C ASP A 158 16.35 -9.55 9.36
N SER A 159 16.48 -9.32 8.05
CA SER A 159 16.49 -7.99 7.45
C SER A 159 15.85 -7.94 6.07
N VAL A 160 15.31 -6.77 5.72
CA VAL A 160 14.93 -6.42 4.35
C VAL A 160 15.56 -5.06 4.04
N GLU A 161 16.30 -4.99 2.94
CA GLU A 161 16.90 -3.76 2.42
C GLU A 161 16.09 -3.29 1.21
N PHE A 162 15.67 -2.03 1.25
CA PHE A 162 14.97 -1.36 0.15
C PHE A 162 15.87 -0.30 -0.47
N GLN A 163 15.98 -0.31 -1.78
CA GLN A 163 16.60 0.76 -2.55
C GLN A 163 15.59 1.32 -3.54
N HIS A 164 15.31 2.62 -3.43
CA HIS A 164 14.50 3.38 -4.38
C HIS A 164 15.41 4.29 -5.19
N VAL A 165 15.51 4.05 -6.49
CA VAL A 165 16.26 4.91 -7.42
C VAL A 165 15.25 5.68 -8.26
N LEU A 166 15.31 7.00 -8.17
CA LEU A 166 14.38 7.92 -8.80
C LEU A 166 15.13 9.13 -9.34
N SER A 167 14.71 9.62 -10.50
CA SER A 167 15.14 10.91 -11.06
C SER A 167 13.94 11.57 -11.71
N ASP A 168 13.75 12.86 -11.44
CA ASP A 168 12.79 13.67 -12.20
C ASP A 168 13.35 13.85 -13.63
N PRO A 169 12.55 13.60 -14.70
CA PRO A 169 12.97 13.76 -16.09
C PRO A 169 13.17 15.22 -16.55
#